data_AF-A0A0R0GJA6-F1
#
_entry.id   AF-A0A0R0GJA6-F1
#
_cell.length_a   1.000
_cell.length_b   1.000
_cell.length_c   1.000
_cell.angle_alpha   90.00
_cell.angle_beta   90.00
_cell.angle_gamma   90.00
#
_symmetry.space_group_name_H-M   'P 1'
#
loop_
_entity.id
_entity.type
_entity.pdbx_description
1 polymer ?
#
loop_
_entity_poly.entity_id
_entity_poly.type
_entity_poly.pdbx_seq_one_letter_code
_entity_poly.pdbx_strand_id
1 'polypeptide(L)'
;MDALRQRAVFVKESLHKSQTITDNMVSILGSFDHRLSALETAMRPTQIKTHSIRSAHDNIDKTLKAAEGILSQFDQTRMAEAKILRGPHEDLESYLEAIDQLRANVRFFSSNKSFKSSEGIINHANNLLAKAMTKLEEEFKHLLTNYRIHQAYEI
;
A
#
# COMPACT_ATOMS: atom_id res chain seq x y z
N MET A 1 -34.88 -28.87 -75.99
CA MET A 1 -33.51 -29.16 -75.49
C MET A 1 -32.73 -27.89 -75.15
N ASP A 2 -32.94 -26.77 -75.86
CA ASP A 2 -32.13 -25.55 -75.68
C ASP A 2 -32.35 -24.83 -74.35
N ALA A 3 -33.59 -24.75 -73.83
CA ALA A 3 -33.86 -24.11 -72.54
C ALA A 3 -33.14 -24.80 -71.36
N LEU A 4 -33.07 -26.14 -71.37
CA LEU A 4 -32.32 -26.91 -70.36
C LEU A 4 -30.81 -26.67 -70.48
N ARG A 5 -30.28 -26.61 -71.71
CA ARG A 5 -28.88 -26.27 -71.96
C ARG A 5 -28.53 -24.87 -71.46
N GLN A 6 -29.37 -23.88 -71.74
CA GLN A 6 -29.18 -22.50 -71.26
C GLN A 6 -29.21 -22.42 -69.73
N ARG A 7 -30.17 -23.09 -69.07
CA ARG A 7 -30.22 -23.17 -67.60
C ARG A 7 -28.98 -23.84 -67.01
N ALA A 8 -28.51 -24.94 -67.61
CA ALA A 8 -27.31 -25.63 -67.15
C ALA A 8 -26.04 -24.77 -67.30
N VAL A 9 -25.93 -24.02 -68.41
CA VAL A 9 -24.85 -23.04 -68.61
C VAL A 9 -24.91 -21.93 -67.57
N PHE A 10 -26.09 -21.35 -67.32
CA PHE A 10 -26.28 -20.32 -66.31
C PHE A 10 -25.90 -20.81 -64.89
N VAL A 11 -26.37 -21.98 -64.47
CA VAL A 11 -26.03 -22.57 -63.17
C VAL A 11 -24.53 -22.81 -63.05
N LYS A 12 -23.88 -23.30 -64.13
CA LYS A 12 -22.42 -23.48 -64.17
C LYS A 12 -21.67 -22.15 -64.01
N GLU A 13 -22.13 -21.09 -64.67
CA GLU A 13 -21.54 -19.76 -64.55
C GLU A 13 -21.73 -19.16 -63.16
N SER A 14 -22.93 -19.29 -62.57
CA SER A 14 -23.20 -18.87 -61.19
C SER A 14 -22.35 -19.63 -60.18
N LEU A 15 -22.17 -20.94 -60.36
CA LEU A 15 -21.30 -21.75 -59.51
C LEU A 15 -19.83 -21.32 -59.65
N HIS A 16 -19.36 -21.06 -60.86
CA HIS A 16 -18.00 -20.55 -61.09
C HIS A 16 -17.78 -19.19 -60.41
N LYS A 17 -18.74 -18.26 -60.55
CA LYS A 17 -18.73 -16.97 -59.83
C LYS A 17 -18.70 -17.16 -58.30
N SER A 18 -19.52 -18.07 -57.77
CA SER A 18 -19.55 -18.39 -56.33
C SER A 18 -18.22 -18.98 -55.85
N GLN A 19 -17.57 -19.82 -56.66
CA GLN A 19 -16.26 -20.38 -56.35
C GLN A 19 -15.21 -19.27 -56.30
N THR A 20 -15.16 -18.38 -57.29
CA THR A 20 -14.24 -17.23 -57.28
C THR A 20 -14.44 -16.33 -56.07
N ILE A 21 -15.69 -16.07 -55.68
CA ILE A 21 -16.00 -15.29 -54.47
C ILE A 21 -15.48 -16.03 -53.22
N THR A 22 -15.67 -17.34 -53.14
CA THR A 22 -15.20 -18.16 -52.02
C THR A 22 -13.68 -18.16 -51.94
N ASP A 23 -12.97 -18.34 -53.06
CA ASP A 23 -11.51 -18.32 -53.13
C ASP A 23 -10.95 -16.95 -52.71
N ASN A 24 -11.59 -15.86 -53.16
CA ASN A 24 -11.26 -14.51 -52.72
C ASN A 24 -11.47 -14.33 -51.22
N MET A 25 -12.58 -14.84 -50.67
CA MET A 25 -12.83 -14.77 -49.23
C MET A 25 -11.79 -15.57 -48.43
N VAL A 26 -11.40 -16.76 -48.89
CA VAL A 26 -10.33 -17.56 -48.29
C VAL A 26 -9.00 -16.81 -48.31
N SER A 27 -8.66 -16.17 -49.43
CA SER A 27 -7.46 -15.34 -49.54
C SER A 27 -7.47 -14.16 -48.56
N ILE A 28 -8.61 -13.47 -48.44
CA ILE A 28 -8.77 -12.36 -47.49
C ILE A 28 -8.62 -12.86 -46.04
N LEU A 29 -9.29 -13.96 -45.67
CA LEU A 29 -9.19 -14.54 -44.33
C LEU A 29 -7.76 -14.99 -44.00
N GLY A 30 -7.06 -15.61 -44.95
CA GLY A 30 -5.65 -15.96 -44.78
C GLY A 30 -4.76 -14.73 -44.57
N SER A 31 -5.05 -13.63 -45.27
CA SER A 31 -4.32 -12.37 -45.05
C SER A 31 -4.59 -11.77 -43.67
N PHE A 32 -5.81 -11.91 -43.13
CA PHE A 32 -6.17 -11.44 -41.80
C PHE A 32 -5.49 -12.28 -40.71
N ASP A 33 -5.47 -13.61 -40.84
CA ASP A 33 -4.76 -14.50 -39.93
C ASP A 33 -3.27 -14.13 -39.83
N HIS A 34 -2.61 -13.94 -40.98
CA HIS A 34 -1.21 -13.53 -41.01
C HIS A 34 -0.98 -12.16 -40.36
N ARG A 35 -1.86 -11.18 -40.62
CA ARG A 35 -1.77 -9.83 -40.02
C ARG A 35 -2.02 -9.85 -38.52
N LEU A 36 -2.96 -10.67 -38.02
CA LEU A 36 -3.22 -10.84 -36.59
C LEU A 36 -2.02 -11.48 -35.89
N SER A 37 -1.45 -12.53 -36.46
CA SER A 37 -0.24 -13.18 -35.93
C SER A 37 0.97 -12.24 -35.89
N ALA A 38 1.17 -11.45 -36.95
CA ALA A 38 2.20 -10.41 -36.99
C ALA A 38 1.95 -9.31 -35.94
N LEU A 39 0.70 -8.89 -35.76
CA LEU A 39 0.29 -7.90 -34.76
C LEU A 39 0.55 -8.40 -33.34
N GLU A 40 0.13 -9.62 -33.00
CA GLU A 40 0.37 -10.23 -31.69
C GLU A 40 1.87 -10.33 -31.38
N THR A 41 2.66 -10.74 -32.37
CA THR A 41 4.13 -10.81 -32.26
C THR A 41 4.74 -9.43 -32.02
N ALA A 42 4.28 -8.41 -32.75
CA ALA A 42 4.72 -7.02 -32.58
C ALA A 42 4.25 -6.40 -31.26
N MET A 43 3.11 -6.83 -30.72
CA MET A 43 2.57 -6.34 -29.44
C MET A 43 3.22 -6.98 -28.21
N ARG A 44 3.73 -8.21 -28.33
CA ARG A 44 4.33 -8.95 -27.20
C ARG A 44 5.41 -8.16 -26.43
N PRO A 45 6.38 -7.48 -27.09
CA PRO A 45 7.36 -6.66 -26.38
C PRO A 45 6.72 -5.52 -25.55
N THR A 46 5.70 -4.88 -26.10
CA THR A 46 4.95 -3.80 -25.41
C THR A 46 4.22 -4.36 -24.20
N GLN A 47 3.55 -5.51 -24.33
CA GLN A 47 2.85 -6.16 -23.21
C GLN A 47 3.80 -6.52 -22.06
N ILE A 48 4.96 -7.10 -22.37
CA ILE A 48 5.99 -7.45 -21.38
C ILE A 48 6.49 -6.20 -20.65
N LYS A 49 6.81 -5.14 -21.39
CA LYS A 49 7.24 -3.86 -20.81
C LYS A 49 6.14 -3.25 -19.92
N THR A 50 4.90 -3.22 -20.39
CA THR A 50 3.76 -2.71 -19.62
C THR A 50 3.56 -3.50 -18.32
N HIS A 51 3.66 -4.83 -18.36
CA HIS A 51 3.57 -5.67 -17.16
C HIS A 51 4.70 -5.36 -16.16
N SER A 52 5.93 -5.25 -16.63
CA SER A 52 7.09 -4.89 -15.81
C SER A 52 6.93 -3.52 -15.15
N ILE A 53 6.49 -2.51 -15.91
CA ILE A 53 6.24 -1.16 -15.40
C ILE A 53 5.14 -1.16 -14.34
N ARG A 54 4.01 -1.86 -14.57
CA ARG A 54 2.94 -1.97 -13.58
C ARG A 54 3.41 -2.64 -12.29
N SER A 55 4.22 -3.70 -12.42
CA SER A 55 4.79 -4.41 -11.27
C SER A 55 5.75 -3.52 -10.48
N ALA A 56 6.61 -2.76 -11.18
CA ALA A 56 7.49 -1.79 -10.55
C ALA A 56 6.72 -0.67 -9.84
N HIS A 57 5.66 -0.15 -10.48
CA HIS A 57 4.78 0.85 -9.89
C HIS A 57 4.09 0.34 -8.61
N ASP A 58 3.53 -0.87 -8.64
CA ASP A 58 2.91 -1.50 -7.47
C ASP A 58 3.93 -1.69 -6.31
N ASN A 59 5.16 -2.11 -6.63
CA ASN A 59 6.22 -2.23 -5.64
C ASN A 59 6.62 -0.88 -5.04
N ILE A 60 6.68 0.19 -5.85
CA ILE A 60 6.96 1.56 -5.39
C ILE A 60 5.85 2.04 -4.45
N ASP A 61 4.58 1.87 -4.83
CA ASP A 61 3.42 2.28 -4.01
C ASP A 61 3.41 1.55 -2.65
N LYS A 62 3.67 0.24 -2.65
CA LYS A 62 3.80 -0.54 -1.41
C LYS A 62 4.93 -0.05 -0.51
N THR A 63 6.09 0.26 -1.10
CA THR A 63 7.25 0.76 -0.36
C THR A 63 6.99 2.16 0.20
N LEU A 64 6.31 3.02 -0.56
CA LEU A 64 5.91 4.35 -0.12
C LEU A 64 4.96 4.27 1.09
N LYS A 65 3.91 3.45 1.00
CA LYS A 65 2.97 3.22 2.12
C LYS A 65 3.67 2.69 3.38
N ALA A 66 4.63 1.77 3.21
CA ALA A 66 5.43 1.29 4.33
C ALA A 66 6.28 2.40 4.97
N ALA A 67 6.89 3.27 4.15
CA ALA A 67 7.66 4.41 4.63
C ALA A 67 6.77 5.45 5.35
N GLU A 68 5.59 5.75 4.82
CA GLU A 68 4.58 6.62 5.47
C GLU A 68 4.17 6.06 6.84
N GLY A 69 3.96 4.74 6.94
CA GLY A 69 3.67 4.07 8.20
C GLY A 69 4.79 4.25 9.24
N ILE A 70 6.06 4.17 8.82
CA ILE A 70 7.21 4.38 9.70
C ILE A 70 7.30 5.86 10.12
N LEU A 71 7.15 6.80 9.19
CA LEU A 71 7.17 8.24 9.49
C LEU A 71 6.09 8.64 10.49
N SER A 72 4.89 8.05 10.37
CA SER A 72 3.82 8.27 11.34
C SER A 72 4.21 7.85 12.76
N GLN A 73 4.98 6.77 12.94
CA GLN A 73 5.50 6.36 14.26
C GLN A 73 6.50 7.38 14.84
N PHE A 74 7.33 7.99 13.99
CA PHE A 74 8.22 9.08 14.41
C PHE A 74 7.45 10.30 14.88
N ASP A 75 6.43 10.72 14.13
CA ASP A 75 5.58 11.84 14.52
C ASP A 75 4.85 11.58 15.84
N GLN A 76 4.28 10.37 16.00
CA GLN A 76 3.65 9.95 17.25
C GLN A 76 4.63 9.94 18.42
N THR A 77 5.85 9.46 18.22
CA THR A 77 6.91 9.47 19.24
C THR A 77 7.26 10.91 19.66
N ARG A 78 7.40 11.82 18.69
CA ARG A 78 7.70 13.24 18.94
C ARG A 78 6.57 13.96 19.68
N MET A 79 5.31 13.70 19.31
CA MET A 79 4.14 14.25 20.00
C MET A 79 4.04 13.73 21.44
N ALA A 80 4.27 12.43 21.64
CA ALA A 80 4.29 11.84 22.98
C ALA A 80 5.43 12.41 23.82
N GLU A 81 6.64 12.56 23.26
CA GLU A 81 7.79 13.17 23.92
C GLU A 81 7.47 14.57 24.46
N ALA A 82 6.82 15.42 23.67
CA ALA A 82 6.41 16.75 24.12
C ALA A 82 5.51 16.70 25.36
N LYS A 83 4.55 15.76 25.41
CA LYS A 83 3.70 15.52 26.58
C LYS A 83 4.51 14.98 27.78
N ILE A 84 5.42 14.03 27.56
CA ILE A 84 6.30 13.49 28.61
C ILE A 84 7.18 14.57 29.26
N LEU A 85 7.68 15.52 28.46
CA LEU A 85 8.53 16.60 28.94
C LEU A 85 7.78 17.61 29.82
N ARG A 86 6.53 17.96 29.47
CA ARG A 86 5.67 18.84 30.29
C ARG A 86 5.37 18.27 31.67
N GLY A 87 5.16 16.96 31.75
CA GLY A 87 4.89 16.27 33.01
C GLY A 87 3.40 16.03 33.29
N PRO A 88 3.07 15.26 34.34
CA PRO A 88 1.71 14.81 34.60
C PRO A 88 0.81 15.89 35.22
N HIS A 89 1.38 16.98 35.74
CA HIS A 89 0.64 17.98 36.53
C HIS A 89 -0.40 18.75 35.71
N GLU A 90 -0.12 19.05 34.44
CA GLU A 90 -1.00 19.86 33.59
C GLU A 90 -2.25 19.08 33.19
N ASP A 91 -2.02 17.85 32.71
CA ASP A 91 -3.05 16.96 32.19
C ASP A 91 -2.56 15.50 32.33
N LEU A 92 -2.96 14.86 33.43
CA LEU A 92 -2.60 13.48 33.72
C LEU A 92 -3.15 12.51 32.66
N GLU A 93 -4.34 12.77 32.13
CA GLU A 93 -4.98 11.88 31.14
C GLU A 93 -4.17 11.90 29.84
N SER A 94 -3.90 13.08 29.29
CA SER A 94 -3.01 13.24 28.13
C SER A 94 -1.62 12.67 28.37
N TYR A 95 -1.09 12.76 29.60
CA TYR A 95 0.21 12.24 29.95
C TYR A 95 0.24 10.70 29.90
N LEU A 96 -0.79 10.04 30.44
CA LEU A 96 -0.92 8.58 30.41
C LEU A 96 -1.12 8.08 28.98
N GLU A 97 -1.91 8.78 28.16
CA GLU A 97 -2.03 8.48 26.72
C GLU A 97 -0.67 8.54 26.00
N ALA A 98 0.18 9.51 26.34
CA ALA A 98 1.51 9.63 25.76
C ALA A 98 2.40 8.44 26.12
N ILE A 99 2.31 7.94 27.36
CA ILE A 99 3.01 6.73 27.81
C ILE A 99 2.53 5.50 27.02
N ASP A 100 1.21 5.36 26.85
CA ASP A 100 0.66 4.24 26.08
C ASP A 100 1.04 4.31 24.59
N GLN A 101 1.11 5.51 24.02
CA GLN A 101 1.62 5.75 22.68
C GLN A 101 3.11 5.37 22.55
N LEU A 102 3.95 5.71 23.52
CA LEU A 102 5.36 5.29 23.53
C LEU A 102 5.49 3.76 23.65
N ARG A 103 4.68 3.12 24.49
CA ARG A 103 4.62 1.65 24.59
C ARG A 103 4.18 1.00 23.28
N ALA A 104 3.21 1.60 22.58
CA ALA A 104 2.78 1.13 21.26
C ALA A 104 3.90 1.24 20.22
N ASN A 105 4.63 2.36 20.19
CA ASN A 105 5.81 2.53 19.35
C ASN A 105 6.89 1.46 19.63
N VAL A 106 7.20 1.20 20.91
CA VAL A 106 8.15 0.14 21.29
C VAL A 106 7.70 -1.21 20.77
N ARG A 107 6.41 -1.56 20.89
CA ARG A 107 5.86 -2.81 20.36
C ARG A 107 6.00 -2.88 18.83
N PHE A 108 5.64 -1.81 18.12
CA PHE A 108 5.74 -1.73 16.66
C PHE A 108 7.16 -1.99 16.16
N PHE A 109 8.14 -1.26 16.70
CA PHE A 109 9.55 -1.41 16.29
C PHE A 109 10.13 -2.76 16.76
N SER A 110 9.69 -3.28 17.90
CA SER A 110 10.11 -4.62 18.37
C SER A 110 9.60 -5.74 17.46
N SER A 111 8.43 -5.60 16.86
CA SER A 111 7.92 -6.54 15.84
C SER A 111 8.58 -6.36 14.47
N ASN A 112 9.12 -5.17 14.17
CA ASN A 112 9.67 -4.80 12.87
C ASN A 112 11.20 -4.59 12.91
N LYS A 113 11.94 -5.59 13.41
CA LYS A 113 13.40 -5.51 13.62
C LYS A 113 14.24 -5.36 12.34
N SER A 114 13.65 -5.43 11.15
CA SER A 114 14.36 -5.31 9.88
C SER A 114 14.96 -3.92 9.64
N PHE A 115 14.51 -2.89 10.37
CA PHE A 115 15.00 -1.52 10.21
C PHE A 115 16.22 -1.27 11.09
N LYS A 116 17.36 -0.87 10.50
CA LYS A 116 18.57 -0.49 11.25
C LYS A 116 18.31 0.60 12.30
N SER A 117 17.36 1.50 12.06
CA SER A 117 16.97 2.56 13.00
C SER A 117 16.09 2.08 14.16
N SER A 118 15.54 0.86 14.09
CA SER A 118 14.59 0.33 15.07
C SER A 118 15.18 0.32 16.49
N GLU A 119 16.44 -0.08 16.63
CA GLU A 119 17.10 -0.16 17.94
C GLU A 119 17.27 1.22 18.59
N GLY A 120 17.68 2.23 17.81
CA GLY A 120 17.81 3.60 18.29
C GLY A 120 16.47 4.20 18.76
N ILE A 121 15.40 3.93 18.02
CA ILE A 121 14.05 4.41 18.38
C ILE A 121 13.52 3.70 19.62
N ILE A 122 13.71 2.38 19.72
CA ILE A 122 13.32 1.60 20.91
C ILE A 122 14.05 2.13 22.14
N ASN A 123 15.36 2.38 22.03
CA ASN A 123 16.15 2.94 23.12
C ASN A 123 15.68 4.35 23.51
N HIS A 124 15.40 5.22 22.54
CA HIS A 124 14.84 6.56 22.80
C HIS A 124 13.49 6.50 23.51
N ALA A 125 12.56 5.67 23.01
CA ALA A 125 11.24 5.50 23.60
C ALA A 125 11.33 4.91 25.03
N ASN A 126 12.22 3.95 25.27
CA ASN A 126 12.46 3.41 26.62
C ASN A 126 13.04 4.46 27.58
N ASN A 127 13.94 5.33 27.11
CA ASN A 127 14.45 6.44 27.92
C ASN A 127 13.34 7.44 28.29
N LEU A 128 12.44 7.74 27.35
CA LEU A 128 11.26 8.57 27.62
C LEU A 128 10.30 7.91 28.61
N LEU A 129 10.08 6.60 28.49
CA LEU A 129 9.26 5.84 29.44
C LEU A 129 9.87 5.84 30.85
N ALA A 130 11.18 5.67 30.97
CA ALA A 130 11.88 5.77 32.25
C ALA A 130 11.73 7.17 32.87
N LYS A 131 11.92 8.23 32.06
CA LYS A 131 11.68 9.61 32.49
C LYS A 131 10.23 9.84 32.91
N ALA A 132 9.28 9.24 32.20
CA ALA A 132 7.87 9.35 32.51
C ALA A 132 7.52 8.71 33.87
N MET A 133 8.12 7.55 34.16
CA MET A 133 7.98 6.89 35.46
C MET A 133 8.52 7.76 36.60
N THR A 134 9.71 8.36 36.44
CA THR A 134 10.28 9.26 37.46
C THR A 134 9.38 10.46 37.72
N LYS A 135 8.85 11.11 36.67
CA LYS A 135 7.94 12.24 36.81
C LYS A 135 6.62 11.88 37.49
N LEU A 136 6.05 10.71 37.18
CA LEU A 136 4.86 10.20 37.88
C LEU A 136 5.14 9.94 39.36
N GLU A 137 6.31 9.40 39.69
CA GLU A 137 6.72 9.18 41.07
C GLU A 137 6.87 10.51 41.84
N GLU A 138 7.47 11.52 41.21
CA GLU A 138 7.60 12.88 41.78
C GLU A 138 6.24 13.52 42.04
N GLU A 139 5.32 13.50 41.05
CA GLU A 139 3.96 14.03 41.22
C GLU A 139 3.19 13.28 42.30
N PHE A 140 3.30 11.95 42.35
CA PHE A 140 2.65 11.15 43.38
C PHE A 140 3.16 11.50 44.78
N LYS A 141 4.48 11.68 44.96
CA LYS A 141 5.08 12.14 46.23
C LYS A 141 4.62 13.55 46.60
N HIS A 142 4.52 14.45 45.63
CA HIS A 142 4.03 15.82 45.83
C HIS A 142 2.56 15.81 46.31
N LEU A 143 1.69 15.03 45.66
CA LEU A 143 0.30 14.83 46.08
C LEU A 143 0.22 14.29 47.50
N LEU A 144 0.96 13.22 47.83
CA LEU A 144 0.97 12.65 49.18
C LEU A 144 1.40 13.66 50.25
N THR A 145 2.35 14.55 49.93
CA THR A 145 2.82 15.59 50.85
C THR A 145 1.75 16.67 51.05
N ASN A 146 1.09 17.11 49.97
CA ASN A 146 0.02 18.11 50.06
C ASN A 146 -1.21 17.59 50.81
N TYR A 147 -1.60 16.33 50.59
CA TYR A 147 -2.69 15.71 51.36
C TYR A 147 -2.36 15.59 52.86
N ARG A 148 -1.11 15.26 53.21
CA ARG A 148 -0.65 15.25 54.60
C ARG A 148 -0.70 16.63 55.24
N ILE A 149 -0.32 17.67 54.50
CA ILE A 149 -0.37 19.05 54.97
C ILE A 149 -1.82 19.49 55.18
N HIS A 150 -2.73 19.19 54.26
CA HIS A 150 -4.15 19.53 54.41
C HIS A 150 -4.78 18.87 55.65
N GLN A 151 -4.47 17.59 55.93
CA GLN A 151 -4.95 16.92 57.15
C GLN A 151 -4.36 17.51 58.44
N ALA A 152 -3.14 18.06 58.41
CA ALA A 152 -2.53 18.69 59.57
C ALA A 152 -3.11 20.08 59.90
N TYR A 153 -3.78 20.73 58.95
CA TYR A 153 -4.43 22.04 59.15
C TYR A 153 -5.96 21.96 59.36
N GLU A 154 -6.55 20.76 59.34
CA GLU A 154 -7.97 20.52 59.64
C GLU A 154 -8.23 20.06 61.09
N ILE A 155 -7.22 20.10 61.97
CA ILE A 155 -7.31 19.81 63.42
C ILE A 155 -6.99 21.09 64.20
#